data_AF-A0A9W8Y652-F1
#
_entry.id   AF-A0A9W8Y652-F1
#
_cell.length_a   1.000
_cell.length_b   1.000
_cell.length_c   1.000
_cell.angle_alpha   90.00
_cell.angle_beta   90.00
_cell.angle_gamma   90.00
#
_symmetry.space_group_name_H-M   'P 1'
#
loop_
_entity.id
_entity.type
_entity.pdbx_description
1 polymer ?
#
loop_
_entity_poly.entity_id
_entity_poly.type
_entity_poly.pdbx_seq_one_letter_code
_entity_poly.pdbx_strand_id
1 'polypeptide(L)'
;MAMLPPVDPVVLQHNPNFEVLYKDLCSRKLNTDGSTRDTKKQRIHDEIRKSLTIARTNLLSSQLLITSLSDLPSKASDLPPELHSIIEIVTAQLSGHVADTDREILSSDVTHFLDSISTIATALSHQLATIATLLCNIATAAHPNEPSISTSALPEKAAVMQDEATHQLRRDLSEARTNLTNTLSTLLTTHLSLLDSSIRILEQTQHGALSRHTRSSAEHLHARATVLGLQAKIHSISHAPPAEFLAALKEFKRAQGSGERALKDREALARRELDVYERAGGKGLRDLAGRKRVLEREIERVDREIGKLEEGGDGRI
;
A
#
# COMPACT_ATOMS: atom_id res chain seq x y z
N MET A 1 22.95 15.30 -7.41
CA MET A 1 22.37 14.05 -6.85
C MET A 1 22.23 13.06 -8.00
N ALA A 2 22.70 11.82 -7.83
CA ALA A 2 22.72 10.83 -8.90
C ALA A 2 21.30 10.39 -9.30
N MET A 3 21.07 10.20 -10.60
CA MET A 3 19.82 9.65 -11.19
C MET A 3 19.53 8.21 -10.76
N LEU A 4 20.55 7.49 -10.26
CA LEU A 4 20.36 6.18 -9.67
C LEU A 4 19.89 6.36 -8.23
N PRO A 5 18.76 5.74 -7.84
CA PRO A 5 18.25 5.85 -6.49
C PRO A 5 19.30 5.35 -5.49
N PRO A 6 19.46 6.02 -4.35
CA PRO A 6 20.42 5.61 -3.34
C PRO A 6 20.12 4.17 -2.91
N VAL A 7 21.11 3.30 -3.09
CA VAL A 7 21.02 1.89 -2.68
C VAL A 7 21.39 1.79 -1.20
N ASP A 8 20.65 0.98 -0.47
CA ASP A 8 20.91 0.68 0.94
C ASP A 8 22.36 0.19 1.14
N PRO A 9 23.15 0.79 2.06
CA PRO A 9 24.51 0.35 2.34
C PRO A 9 24.62 -1.14 2.70
N VAL A 10 23.59 -1.74 3.29
CA VAL A 10 23.58 -3.18 3.63
C VAL A 10 23.60 -4.05 2.37
N VAL A 11 22.90 -3.62 1.31
CA VAL A 11 22.85 -4.32 0.01
C VAL A 11 24.18 -4.19 -0.74
N LEU A 12 24.83 -3.03 -0.64
CA LEU A 12 26.17 -2.82 -1.20
C LEU A 12 27.22 -3.68 -0.49
N GLN A 13 27.16 -3.79 0.84
CA GLN A 13 28.04 -4.65 1.62
C GLN A 13 27.85 -6.15 1.32
N HIS A 14 26.61 -6.59 1.09
CA HIS A 14 26.33 -8.00 0.74
C HIS A 14 26.74 -8.35 -0.70
N ASN A 15 26.89 -7.36 -1.60
CA ASN A 15 27.20 -7.59 -3.02
C ASN A 15 28.34 -6.67 -3.50
N PRO A 16 29.61 -7.02 -3.20
CA PRO A 16 30.77 -6.15 -3.50
C PRO A 16 30.95 -5.87 -5.00
N ASN A 17 30.62 -6.83 -5.87
CA ASN A 17 30.68 -6.64 -7.32
C ASN A 17 29.66 -5.58 -7.80
N PHE A 18 28.48 -5.54 -7.17
CA PHE A 18 27.46 -4.55 -7.47
C PHE A 18 27.86 -3.17 -6.97
N GLU A 19 28.51 -3.07 -5.81
CA GLU A 19 29.05 -1.82 -5.29
C GLU A 19 30.09 -1.19 -6.23
N VAL A 20 31.01 -2.00 -6.77
CA VAL A 20 32.01 -1.54 -7.75
C VAL A 20 31.33 -1.03 -9.02
N LEU A 21 30.34 -1.76 -9.53
CA LEU A 21 29.57 -1.33 -10.71
C LEU A 21 28.79 -0.04 -10.46
N TYR A 22 28.10 0.06 -9.32
CA TYR A 22 27.32 1.24 -8.93
C TYR A 22 28.22 2.48 -8.80
N LYS A 23 29.40 2.32 -8.19
CA LYS A 23 30.43 3.37 -8.12
C LYS A 23 30.97 3.73 -9.50
N ASP A 24 31.28 2.77 -10.37
CA ASP A 24 31.79 3.05 -11.72
C ASP A 24 30.74 3.77 -12.60
N LEU A 25 29.47 3.38 -12.49
CA LEU A 25 28.36 4.03 -13.18
C LEU A 25 28.17 5.46 -12.70
N CYS A 26 28.14 5.69 -11.39
CA CYS A 26 27.94 7.01 -10.79
C CYS A 26 29.15 7.94 -10.96
N SER A 27 30.38 7.41 -11.02
CA SER A 27 31.59 8.23 -11.05
C SER A 27 32.21 8.39 -12.42
N ARG A 28 32.18 7.36 -13.30
CA ARG A 28 32.97 7.36 -14.55
C ARG A 28 32.12 7.32 -15.81
N LYS A 29 30.96 6.66 -15.79
CA LYS A 29 30.19 6.39 -17.02
C LYS A 29 29.03 7.34 -17.26
N LEU A 30 28.36 7.80 -16.21
CA LEU A 30 27.17 8.63 -16.32
C LEU A 30 27.38 10.03 -15.72
N ASN A 31 26.77 11.01 -16.35
CA ASN A 31 26.55 12.35 -15.81
C ASN A 31 25.34 12.34 -14.86
N THR A 32 25.16 13.42 -14.11
CA THR A 32 24.06 13.56 -13.15
C THR A 32 22.67 13.54 -13.80
N ASP A 33 22.58 13.88 -15.08
CA ASP A 33 21.38 13.84 -15.91
C ASP A 33 21.12 12.46 -16.56
N GLY A 34 21.97 11.45 -16.27
CA GLY A 34 21.89 10.12 -16.86
C GLY A 34 22.49 9.99 -18.27
N SER A 35 23.07 11.06 -18.82
CA SER A 35 23.81 11.00 -20.09
C SER A 35 25.18 10.34 -19.91
N THR A 36 25.79 9.85 -20.99
CA THR A 36 27.12 9.23 -20.92
C THR A 36 28.24 10.28 -20.85
N ARG A 37 29.29 10.01 -20.08
CA ARG A 37 30.52 10.83 -20.05
C ARG A 37 31.43 10.64 -21.28
N ASP A 38 31.09 9.69 -22.17
CA ASP A 38 31.81 9.48 -23.43
C ASP A 38 31.46 10.59 -24.42
N THR A 39 32.40 11.51 -24.63
CA THR A 39 32.22 12.72 -25.45
C THR A 39 31.86 12.40 -26.91
N LYS A 40 32.33 11.28 -27.47
CA LYS A 40 32.00 10.88 -28.85
C LYS A 40 30.55 10.43 -28.94
N LYS A 41 30.12 9.57 -28.01
CA LYS A 41 28.73 9.12 -27.94
C LYS A 41 27.78 10.27 -27.61
N GLN A 42 28.20 11.16 -26.72
CA GLN A 42 27.42 12.36 -26.37
C GLN A 42 27.18 13.25 -27.60
N ARG A 43 28.20 13.51 -28.42
CA ARG A 43 28.03 14.27 -29.67
C ARG A 43 27.03 13.63 -30.62
N ILE A 44 27.09 12.32 -30.81
CA ILE A 44 26.13 11.58 -31.64
C ILE A 44 24.72 11.71 -31.06
N HIS A 45 24.55 11.54 -29.75
CA HIS A 45 23.26 11.72 -29.10
C HIS A 45 22.73 13.15 -29.23
N ASP A 46 23.58 14.17 -29.14
CA ASP A 46 23.18 15.56 -29.29
C ASP A 46 22.78 15.89 -30.73
N GLU A 47 23.47 15.32 -31.72
CA GLU A 47 23.08 15.43 -33.13
C GLU A 47 21.73 14.76 -33.40
N ILE A 48 21.52 13.54 -32.88
CA ILE A 48 20.24 12.83 -32.97
C ILE A 48 19.12 13.62 -32.28
N ARG A 49 19.39 14.22 -31.11
CA ARG A 49 18.42 15.06 -30.40
C ARG A 49 18.06 16.27 -31.24
N LYS A 50 19.04 16.95 -31.84
CA LYS A 50 18.80 18.09 -32.74
C LYS A 50 17.97 17.67 -33.95
N SER A 51 18.33 16.59 -34.63
CA SER A 51 17.56 16.10 -35.79
C SER A 51 16.13 15.70 -35.40
N LEU A 52 15.97 15.05 -34.24
CA LEU A 52 14.67 14.69 -33.71
C LEU A 52 13.83 15.92 -33.34
N THR A 53 14.43 16.95 -32.74
CA THR A 53 13.71 18.20 -32.45
C THR A 53 13.24 18.86 -33.73
N ILE A 54 14.08 18.94 -34.76
CA ILE A 54 13.71 19.52 -36.07
C ILE A 54 12.61 18.71 -36.75
N ALA A 55 12.75 17.38 -36.79
CA ALA A 55 11.73 16.51 -37.38
C ALA A 55 10.40 16.62 -36.64
N ARG A 56 10.44 16.69 -35.30
CA ARG A 56 9.24 16.84 -34.46
C ARG A 56 8.60 18.21 -34.62
N THR A 57 9.37 19.30 -34.67
CA THR A 57 8.81 20.63 -34.92
C THR A 57 8.15 20.68 -36.29
N ASN A 58 8.80 20.14 -37.32
CA ASN A 58 8.22 20.11 -38.67
C ASN A 58 6.94 19.29 -38.72
N LEU A 59 6.94 18.08 -38.13
CA LEU A 59 5.76 17.23 -38.06
C LEU A 59 4.60 17.92 -37.33
N LEU A 60 4.86 18.49 -36.15
CA LEU A 60 3.84 19.16 -35.35
C LEU A 60 3.33 20.43 -36.03
N SER A 61 4.19 21.22 -36.67
CA SER A 61 3.78 22.38 -37.45
C SER A 61 2.88 21.99 -38.61
N SER A 62 3.25 20.96 -39.38
CA SER A 62 2.42 20.46 -40.49
C SER A 62 1.08 19.92 -39.97
N GLN A 63 1.09 19.12 -38.92
CA GLN A 63 -0.14 18.58 -38.31
C GLN A 63 -1.04 19.70 -37.80
N LEU A 64 -0.49 20.66 -37.06
CA LEU A 64 -1.25 21.79 -36.52
C LEU A 64 -1.89 22.63 -37.63
N LEU A 65 -1.16 22.88 -38.72
CA LEU A 65 -1.71 23.58 -39.88
C LEU A 65 -2.83 22.78 -40.55
N ILE A 66 -2.64 21.48 -40.78
CA ILE A 66 -3.66 20.61 -41.39
C ILE A 66 -4.92 20.53 -40.51
N THR A 67 -4.78 20.33 -39.21
CA THR A 67 -5.92 20.28 -38.28
C THR A 67 -6.62 21.62 -38.15
N SER A 68 -5.85 22.71 -38.15
CA SER A 68 -6.46 24.06 -38.10
C SER A 68 -7.20 24.36 -39.40
N LEU A 69 -6.67 23.89 -40.53
CA LEU A 69 -7.27 24.03 -41.86
C LEU A 69 -8.56 23.18 -41.97
N SER A 70 -8.59 21.96 -41.44
CA SER A 70 -9.80 21.12 -41.43
C SER A 70 -10.91 21.68 -40.55
N ASP A 71 -10.56 22.33 -39.44
CA ASP A 71 -11.53 22.94 -38.53
C ASP A 71 -12.00 24.32 -39.02
N LEU A 72 -11.26 24.96 -39.92
CA LEU A 72 -11.47 26.35 -40.33
C LEU A 72 -12.89 26.61 -40.88
N PRO A 73 -13.46 25.76 -41.77
CA PRO A 73 -14.81 25.97 -42.30
C PRO A 73 -15.91 25.98 -41.23
N SER A 74 -15.67 25.30 -40.10
CA SER A 74 -16.63 25.22 -38.99
C SER A 74 -16.52 26.37 -37.98
N LYS A 75 -15.36 27.04 -37.92
CA LYS A 75 -15.03 28.03 -36.88
C LYS A 75 -14.92 29.45 -37.40
N ALA A 76 -14.64 29.65 -38.69
CA ALA A 76 -14.55 30.97 -39.30
C ALA A 76 -15.91 31.39 -39.89
N SER A 77 -16.54 32.40 -39.29
CA SER A 77 -17.77 33.02 -39.84
C SER A 77 -17.51 33.90 -41.06
N ASP A 78 -16.27 34.36 -41.22
CA ASP A 78 -15.90 35.41 -42.16
C ASP A 78 -15.44 34.85 -43.52
N LEU A 79 -15.49 33.52 -43.67
CA LEU A 79 -14.99 32.84 -44.85
C LEU A 79 -16.14 32.60 -45.85
N PRO A 80 -15.95 32.89 -47.15
CA PRO A 80 -16.94 32.58 -48.18
C PRO A 80 -17.29 31.08 -48.20
N PRO A 81 -18.57 30.72 -48.33
CA PRO A 81 -19.02 29.33 -48.30
C PRO A 81 -18.43 28.49 -49.45
N GLU A 82 -18.08 29.13 -50.57
CA GLU A 82 -17.41 28.48 -51.72
C GLU A 82 -15.99 28.00 -51.37
N LEU A 83 -15.31 28.63 -50.42
CA LEU A 83 -13.98 28.20 -49.97
C LEU A 83 -14.05 27.03 -48.99
N HIS A 84 -15.20 26.76 -48.38
CA HIS A 84 -15.33 25.68 -47.39
C HIS A 84 -15.12 24.31 -48.03
N SER A 85 -15.78 24.05 -49.15
CA SER A 85 -15.64 22.79 -49.91
C SER A 85 -14.22 22.62 -50.44
N ILE A 86 -13.61 23.70 -50.95
CA ILE A 86 -12.25 23.68 -51.49
C ILE A 86 -11.24 23.37 -50.38
N ILE A 87 -11.41 23.94 -49.19
CA ILE A 87 -10.56 23.66 -48.03
C ILE A 87 -10.72 22.21 -47.57
N GLU A 88 -11.93 21.67 -47.53
CA GLU A 88 -12.18 20.26 -47.18
C GLU A 88 -11.51 19.30 -48.17
N ILE A 89 -11.59 19.59 -49.47
CA ILE A 89 -10.97 18.78 -50.53
C ILE A 89 -9.43 18.82 -50.40
N VAL A 90 -8.85 20.01 -50.23
CA VAL A 90 -7.39 20.18 -50.10
C VAL A 90 -6.88 19.58 -48.78
N THR A 91 -7.61 19.70 -47.68
CA THR A 91 -7.25 19.04 -46.41
C THR A 91 -7.33 17.52 -46.51
N ALA A 92 -8.34 16.97 -47.19
CA ALA A 92 -8.45 15.54 -47.47
C ALA A 92 -7.26 15.04 -48.33
N GLN A 93 -6.83 15.83 -49.31
CA GLN A 93 -5.66 15.53 -50.13
C GLN A 93 -4.36 15.58 -49.31
N LEU A 94 -4.16 16.61 -48.50
CA LEU A 94 -2.97 16.77 -47.64
C LEU A 94 -2.86 15.70 -46.54
N SER A 95 -3.99 15.17 -46.08
CA SER A 95 -4.07 14.10 -45.09
C SER A 95 -4.00 12.69 -45.71
N GLY A 96 -3.91 12.59 -47.04
CA GLY A 96 -3.75 11.32 -47.75
C GLY A 96 -5.04 10.50 -47.91
N HIS A 97 -6.21 11.13 -47.77
CA HIS A 97 -7.51 10.48 -47.97
C HIS A 97 -7.93 10.40 -49.45
N VAL A 98 -7.20 11.07 -50.34
CA VAL A 98 -7.44 11.09 -51.79
C VAL A 98 -6.41 10.22 -52.50
N ALA A 99 -6.87 9.32 -53.38
CA ALA A 99 -6.01 8.47 -54.19
C ALA A 99 -5.17 9.28 -55.19
N ASP A 100 -3.97 8.81 -55.52
CA ASP A 100 -3.06 9.52 -56.41
C ASP A 100 -3.62 9.72 -57.83
N THR A 101 -4.54 8.86 -58.26
CA THR A 101 -5.27 8.95 -59.54
C THR A 101 -6.21 10.15 -59.64
N ASP A 102 -6.74 10.59 -58.49
CA ASP A 102 -7.78 11.62 -58.46
C ASP A 102 -7.18 13.03 -58.31
N ARG A 103 -5.85 13.12 -58.13
CA ARG A 103 -5.11 14.38 -57.98
C ARG A 103 -5.17 15.26 -59.22
N GLU A 104 -5.22 14.65 -60.41
CA GLU A 104 -5.35 15.39 -61.68
C GLU A 104 -6.73 16.03 -61.83
N ILE A 105 -7.77 15.39 -61.28
CA ILE A 105 -9.15 15.89 -61.35
C ILE A 105 -9.32 17.10 -60.41
N LEU A 106 -8.67 17.05 -59.25
CA LEU A 106 -8.74 18.11 -58.22
C LEU A 106 -7.77 19.28 -58.49
N SER A 107 -7.02 19.28 -59.59
CA SER A 107 -6.01 20.31 -59.85
C SER A 107 -6.61 21.72 -59.94
N SER A 108 -7.85 21.84 -60.45
CA SER A 108 -8.56 23.13 -60.51
C SER A 108 -8.87 23.69 -59.12
N ASP A 109 -9.28 22.82 -58.19
CA ASP A 109 -9.64 23.21 -56.83
C ASP A 109 -8.38 23.61 -56.05
N VAL A 110 -7.26 22.92 -56.30
CA VAL A 110 -5.95 23.30 -55.78
C VAL A 110 -5.51 24.67 -56.30
N THR A 111 -5.69 24.97 -57.59
CA THR A 111 -5.36 26.31 -58.12
C THR A 111 -6.23 27.40 -57.49
N HIS A 112 -7.53 27.15 -57.32
CA HIS A 112 -8.44 28.10 -56.68
C HIS A 112 -8.12 28.30 -55.18
N PHE A 113 -7.69 27.25 -54.49
CA PHE A 113 -7.17 27.34 -53.12
C PHE A 113 -5.92 28.22 -53.05
N LEU A 114 -4.99 28.06 -54.01
CA LEU A 114 -3.77 28.86 -54.06
C LEU A 114 -4.04 30.32 -54.40
N ASP A 115 -5.02 30.61 -55.27
CA ASP A 115 -5.42 31.97 -55.61
C ASP A 115 -6.07 32.69 -54.42
N SER A 116 -6.79 31.94 -53.57
CA SER A 116 -7.44 32.44 -52.35
C SER A 116 -6.61 32.25 -51.08
N ILE A 117 -5.31 31.93 -51.20
CA ILE A 117 -4.48 31.58 -50.04
C ILE A 117 -4.34 32.73 -49.03
N SER A 118 -4.41 33.98 -49.49
CA SER A 118 -4.26 35.16 -48.62
C SER A 118 -5.43 35.28 -47.63
N THR A 119 -6.67 35.09 -48.08
CA THR A 119 -7.87 35.11 -47.22
C THR A 119 -7.95 33.89 -46.31
N ILE A 120 -7.52 32.72 -46.79
CA ILE A 120 -7.43 31.51 -45.96
C ILE A 120 -6.36 31.69 -44.87
N ALA A 121 -5.20 32.26 -45.22
CA ALA A 121 -4.11 32.49 -44.28
C ALA A 121 -4.47 33.51 -43.19
N THR A 122 -5.21 34.58 -43.51
CA THR A 122 -5.67 35.55 -42.51
C THR A 122 -6.69 34.92 -41.55
N ALA A 123 -7.66 34.16 -42.07
CA ALA A 123 -8.65 33.45 -41.25
C ALA A 123 -7.98 32.41 -40.34
N LEU A 124 -7.04 31.63 -40.88
CA LEU A 124 -6.27 30.65 -40.11
C LEU A 124 -5.42 31.33 -39.02
N SER A 125 -4.78 32.45 -39.34
CA SER A 125 -3.99 33.23 -38.37
C SER A 125 -4.86 33.76 -37.23
N HIS A 126 -6.06 34.27 -37.53
CA HIS A 126 -7.02 34.73 -36.51
C HIS A 126 -7.49 33.56 -35.63
N GLN A 127 -7.76 32.40 -36.23
CA GLN A 127 -8.16 31.20 -35.49
C GLN A 127 -7.05 30.71 -34.56
N LEU A 128 -5.79 30.67 -35.03
CA LEU A 128 -4.64 30.32 -34.21
C LEU A 128 -4.40 31.32 -33.07
N ALA A 129 -4.58 32.62 -33.33
CA ALA A 129 -4.50 33.65 -32.30
C ALA A 129 -5.58 33.43 -31.22
N THR A 130 -6.80 33.09 -31.63
CA THR A 130 -7.91 32.76 -30.72
C THR A 130 -7.61 31.51 -29.89
N ILE A 131 -7.05 30.46 -30.50
CA ILE A 131 -6.64 29.25 -29.77
C ILE A 131 -5.55 29.60 -28.75
N ALA A 132 -4.57 30.42 -29.12
CA ALA A 132 -3.51 30.85 -28.22
C ALA A 132 -4.05 31.64 -27.01
N THR A 133 -5.02 32.55 -27.21
CA THR A 133 -5.64 33.27 -26.08
C THR A 133 -6.46 32.36 -25.18
N LEU A 134 -7.19 31.39 -25.75
CA LEU A 134 -7.91 30.38 -24.96
C LEU A 134 -6.94 29.51 -24.15
N LEU A 135 -5.80 29.10 -24.71
CA LEU A 135 -4.77 28.36 -23.98
C LEU A 135 -4.16 29.20 -22.85
N CYS A 136 -3.93 30.50 -23.07
CA CYS A 136 -3.52 31.39 -21.99
C CYS A 136 -4.56 31.44 -20.86
N ASN A 137 -5.85 31.50 -21.18
CA ASN A 137 -6.93 31.49 -20.18
C ASN A 137 -7.00 30.15 -19.42
N ILE A 138 -6.77 29.02 -20.09
CA ILE A 138 -6.73 27.70 -19.43
C ILE A 138 -5.52 27.61 -18.49
N ALA A 139 -4.36 28.13 -18.92
CA ALA A 139 -3.15 28.14 -18.10
C ALA A 139 -3.29 29.03 -16.85
N THR A 140 -4.06 30.12 -16.92
CA THR A 140 -4.31 31.01 -15.78
C THR A 140 -5.46 30.57 -14.88
N ALA A 141 -6.33 29.66 -15.33
CA ALA A 141 -7.47 29.18 -14.55
C ALA A 141 -7.06 28.53 -13.21
N ALA A 142 -5.81 28.03 -13.10
CA ALA A 142 -5.27 27.51 -11.84
C ALA A 142 -5.00 28.60 -10.78
N HIS A 143 -4.76 29.85 -11.21
CA HIS A 143 -4.42 30.99 -10.34
C HIS A 143 -5.21 32.24 -10.76
N PRO A 144 -6.47 32.38 -10.32
CA PRO A 144 -7.38 33.45 -10.79
C PRO A 144 -6.95 34.88 -10.39
N ASN A 145 -5.92 35.03 -9.57
CA ASN A 145 -5.40 36.32 -9.10
C ASN A 145 -4.20 36.83 -9.92
N GLU A 146 -3.70 36.04 -10.89
CA GLU A 146 -2.57 36.44 -11.74
C GLU A 146 -3.05 37.10 -13.05
N PRO A 147 -2.33 38.12 -13.56
CA PRO A 147 -2.66 38.75 -14.84
C PRO A 147 -2.59 37.73 -15.98
N SER A 148 -3.45 37.91 -16.98
CA SER A 148 -3.51 37.01 -18.14
C SER A 148 -2.15 36.88 -18.81
N ILE A 149 -1.70 35.64 -19.00
CA ILE A 149 -0.37 35.32 -19.53
C ILE A 149 -0.31 35.72 -21.01
N SER A 150 0.72 36.47 -21.39
CA SER A 150 1.00 36.78 -22.80
C SER A 150 1.31 35.51 -23.59
N THR A 151 0.89 35.44 -24.86
CA THR A 151 1.13 34.28 -25.74
C THR A 151 2.62 33.93 -25.90
N SER A 152 3.53 34.89 -25.71
CA SER A 152 4.98 34.69 -25.73
C SER A 152 5.53 33.94 -24.51
N ALA A 153 4.84 33.98 -23.36
CA ALA A 153 5.25 33.33 -22.11
C ALA A 153 4.63 31.92 -21.95
N LEU A 154 3.70 31.53 -22.83
CA LEU A 154 3.06 30.23 -22.82
C LEU A 154 4.04 29.04 -22.95
N PRO A 155 5.08 29.08 -23.82
CA PRO A 155 6.04 27.99 -23.93
C PRO A 155 6.86 27.78 -22.66
N GLU A 156 7.24 28.86 -21.99
CA GLU A 156 8.00 28.81 -20.74
C GLU A 156 7.15 28.19 -19.62
N LYS A 157 5.89 28.65 -19.46
CA LYS A 157 4.97 28.07 -18.48
C LYS A 157 4.68 26.59 -18.77
N ALA A 158 4.50 26.22 -20.03
CA ALA A 158 4.32 24.83 -20.44
C ALA A 158 5.54 23.97 -20.10
N ALA A 159 6.76 24.49 -20.31
CA ALA A 159 8.00 23.80 -19.93
C ALA A 159 8.12 23.62 -18.42
N VAL A 160 7.78 24.67 -17.64
CA VAL A 160 7.76 24.59 -16.16
C VAL A 160 6.74 23.56 -15.68
N MET A 161 5.50 23.61 -16.18
CA MET A 161 4.46 22.63 -15.83
C MET A 161 4.87 21.20 -16.22
N GLN A 162 5.54 21.04 -17.35
CA GLN A 162 6.05 19.73 -17.77
C GLN A 162 7.15 19.24 -16.84
N ASP A 163 8.08 20.11 -16.42
CA ASP A 163 9.14 19.77 -15.46
C ASP A 163 8.58 19.43 -14.07
N GLU A 164 7.64 20.24 -13.58
CA GLU A 164 6.89 19.98 -12.34
C GLU A 164 6.20 18.61 -12.38
N ALA A 165 5.46 18.32 -13.46
CA ALA A 165 4.71 17.07 -13.59
C ALA A 165 5.60 15.83 -13.77
N THR A 166 6.71 15.95 -14.51
CA THR A 166 7.55 14.79 -14.86
C THR A 166 8.67 14.52 -13.86
N HIS A 167 9.27 15.56 -13.31
CA HIS A 167 10.45 15.44 -12.44
C HIS A 167 10.11 15.69 -10.98
N GLN A 168 9.46 16.81 -10.64
CA GLN A 168 9.23 17.19 -9.24
C GLN A 168 8.19 16.27 -8.58
N LEU A 169 7.00 16.13 -9.16
CA LEU A 169 5.94 15.29 -8.61
C LEU A 169 6.38 13.82 -8.48
N ARG A 170 7.15 13.33 -9.46
CA ARG A 170 7.69 11.97 -9.43
C ARG A 170 8.71 11.79 -8.30
N ARG A 171 9.56 12.78 -8.09
CA ARG A 171 10.54 12.78 -6.99
C ARG A 171 9.81 12.82 -5.65
N ASP A 172 8.88 13.73 -5.46
CA ASP A 172 8.13 13.90 -4.21
C ASP A 172 7.32 12.65 -3.87
N LEU A 173 6.69 12.03 -4.86
CA LEU A 173 5.98 10.77 -4.68
C LEU A 173 6.93 9.63 -4.29
N SER A 174 8.12 9.58 -4.89
CA SER A 174 9.12 8.58 -4.51
C SER A 174 9.62 8.78 -3.08
N GLU A 175 9.85 10.03 -2.66
CA GLU A 175 10.28 10.38 -1.31
C GLU A 175 9.18 10.06 -0.29
N ALA A 176 7.94 10.48 -0.55
CA ALA A 176 6.78 10.18 0.28
C ALA A 176 6.60 8.65 0.45
N ARG A 177 6.80 7.88 -0.62
CA ARG A 177 6.75 6.41 -0.56
C ARG A 177 7.85 5.84 0.34
N THR A 178 9.08 6.34 0.24
CA THR A 178 10.19 5.88 1.11
C THR A 178 9.95 6.24 2.58
N ASN A 179 9.42 7.44 2.84
CA ASN A 179 9.09 7.88 4.19
C ASN A 179 7.98 7.00 4.78
N LEU A 180 6.93 6.70 4.01
CA LEU A 180 5.86 5.79 4.42
C LEU A 180 6.41 4.38 4.74
N THR A 181 7.26 3.81 3.87
CA THR A 181 7.82 2.48 4.15
C THR A 181 8.67 2.47 5.41
N ASN A 182 9.42 3.54 5.66
CA ASN A 182 10.22 3.68 6.88
C ASN A 182 9.33 3.80 8.12
N THR A 183 8.27 4.61 8.09
CA THR A 183 7.34 4.75 9.22
C THR A 183 6.56 3.48 9.50
N LEU A 184 6.16 2.71 8.47
CA LEU A 184 5.54 1.41 8.68
C LEU A 184 6.51 0.39 9.26
N SER A 185 7.78 0.41 8.86
CA SER A 185 8.82 -0.45 9.43
C SER A 185 9.06 -0.13 10.92
N THR A 186 9.12 1.15 11.29
CA THR A 186 9.26 1.56 12.70
C THR A 186 8.01 1.23 13.51
N LEU A 187 6.81 1.39 12.94
CA LEU A 187 5.57 0.97 13.59
C LEU A 187 5.56 -0.55 13.83
N LEU A 188 5.97 -1.35 12.84
CA LEU A 188 6.01 -2.80 12.99
C LEU A 188 7.01 -3.23 14.07
N THR A 189 8.21 -2.64 14.09
CA THR A 189 9.23 -2.99 15.09
C THR A 189 8.83 -2.57 16.50
N THR A 190 8.18 -1.41 16.66
CA THR A 190 7.64 -0.96 17.95
C THR A 190 6.46 -1.82 18.41
N HIS A 191 5.59 -2.27 17.50
CA HIS A 191 4.53 -3.21 17.85
C HIS A 191 5.07 -4.59 18.27
N LEU A 192 6.10 -5.08 17.59
CA LEU A 192 6.78 -6.32 17.97
C LEU A 192 7.44 -6.21 19.35
N SER A 193 8.10 -5.09 19.65
CA SER A 193 8.71 -4.89 20.97
C SER A 193 7.66 -4.75 22.07
N LEU A 194 6.53 -4.08 21.78
CA LEU A 194 5.40 -4.00 22.71
C LEU A 194 4.84 -5.39 23.00
N LEU A 195 4.59 -6.20 21.98
CA LEU A 195 4.10 -7.57 22.15
C LEU A 195 5.09 -8.42 22.95
N ASP A 196 6.38 -8.37 22.66
CA ASP A 196 7.40 -9.11 23.43
C ASP A 196 7.40 -8.67 24.90
N SER A 197 7.34 -7.35 25.16
CA SER A 197 7.26 -6.84 26.52
C SER A 197 5.98 -7.27 27.24
N SER A 198 4.84 -7.29 26.56
CA SER A 198 3.56 -7.73 27.11
C SER A 198 3.58 -9.21 27.44
N ILE A 199 4.11 -10.06 26.55
CA ILE A 199 4.28 -11.49 26.79
C ILE A 199 5.18 -11.72 28.00
N ARG A 200 6.34 -11.05 28.07
CA ARG A 200 7.25 -11.15 29.23
C ARG A 200 6.59 -10.74 30.55
N ILE A 201 5.78 -9.68 30.54
CA ILE A 201 5.05 -9.24 31.73
C ILE A 201 4.03 -10.30 32.13
N LEU A 202 3.26 -10.87 31.19
CA LEU A 202 2.29 -11.93 31.48
C LEU A 202 2.99 -13.19 32.04
N GLU A 203 4.12 -13.58 31.46
CA GLU A 203 4.92 -14.70 31.93
C GLU A 203 5.45 -14.46 33.34
N GLN A 204 5.94 -13.26 33.66
CA GLN A 204 6.49 -12.95 34.98
C GLN A 204 5.40 -12.80 36.05
N THR A 205 4.33 -12.07 35.74
CA THR A 205 3.33 -11.65 36.73
C THR A 205 2.25 -12.71 36.95
N GLN A 206 1.70 -13.30 35.88
CA GLN A 206 0.58 -14.22 35.97
C GLN A 206 1.04 -15.66 36.07
N HIS A 207 1.99 -16.07 35.24
CA HIS A 207 2.47 -17.45 35.21
C HIS A 207 3.58 -17.69 36.23
N GLY A 208 4.50 -16.73 36.40
CA GLY A 208 5.65 -16.83 37.28
C GLY A 208 5.29 -16.73 38.76
N ALA A 209 4.58 -15.69 39.18
CA ALA A 209 4.27 -15.46 40.60
C ALA A 209 3.31 -16.50 41.18
N LEU A 210 2.23 -16.86 40.46
CA LEU A 210 1.27 -17.87 40.92
C LEU A 210 1.90 -19.26 41.00
N SER A 211 2.71 -19.65 40.00
CA SER A 211 3.45 -20.92 40.02
C SER A 211 4.47 -20.96 41.16
N ARG A 212 5.22 -19.88 41.38
CA ARG A 212 6.18 -19.79 42.50
C ARG A 212 5.48 -19.84 43.87
N HIS A 213 4.37 -19.12 44.03
CA HIS A 213 3.60 -19.13 45.27
C HIS A 213 2.99 -20.51 45.57
N THR A 214 2.34 -21.13 44.58
CA THR A 214 1.75 -22.47 44.74
C THR A 214 2.82 -23.52 45.07
N ARG A 215 3.98 -23.47 44.41
CA ARG A 215 5.13 -24.32 44.74
C ARG A 215 5.63 -24.10 46.16
N SER A 216 5.89 -22.85 46.55
CA SER A 216 6.36 -22.53 47.91
C SER A 216 5.35 -22.94 48.99
N SER A 217 4.06 -22.73 48.74
CA SER A 217 2.98 -23.16 49.63
C SER A 217 2.93 -24.69 49.78
N ALA A 218 3.09 -25.44 48.68
CA ALA A 218 3.17 -26.89 48.70
C ALA A 218 4.41 -27.40 49.45
N GLU A 219 5.58 -26.80 49.22
CA GLU A 219 6.83 -27.11 49.93
C GLU A 219 6.70 -26.82 51.44
N HIS A 220 6.05 -25.70 51.81
CA HIS A 220 5.78 -25.35 53.21
C HIS A 220 4.84 -26.37 53.88
N LEU A 221 3.73 -26.73 53.24
CA LEU A 221 2.79 -27.74 53.76
C LEU A 221 3.46 -29.11 53.90
N HIS A 222 4.30 -29.49 52.95
CA HIS A 222 5.08 -30.73 53.03
C HIS A 222 6.03 -30.71 54.23
N ALA A 223 6.82 -29.65 54.41
CA ALA A 223 7.72 -29.51 55.56
C ALA A 223 6.97 -29.50 56.89
N ARG A 224 5.80 -28.86 56.95
CA ARG A 224 4.95 -28.89 58.15
C ARG A 224 4.42 -30.30 58.43
N ALA A 225 3.97 -31.02 57.40
CA ALA A 225 3.50 -32.39 57.53
C ALA A 225 4.61 -33.34 57.99
N THR A 226 5.85 -33.18 57.50
CA THR A 226 6.99 -33.99 57.96
C THR A 226 7.34 -33.71 59.41
N VAL A 227 7.37 -32.44 59.84
CA VAL A 227 7.60 -32.06 61.24
C VAL A 227 6.51 -32.64 62.16
N LEU A 228 5.23 -32.46 61.80
CA LEU A 228 4.12 -33.03 62.58
C LEU A 228 4.16 -34.56 62.60
N GLY A 229 4.54 -35.19 61.50
CA GLY A 229 4.74 -36.64 61.42
C GLY A 229 5.84 -37.14 62.36
N LEU A 230 6.96 -36.42 62.43
CA LEU A 230 8.05 -36.71 63.36
C LEU A 230 7.62 -36.49 64.82
N GLN A 231 6.92 -35.39 65.12
CA GLN A 231 6.37 -35.13 66.46
C GLN A 231 5.38 -36.20 66.90
N ALA A 232 4.46 -36.62 66.02
CA ALA A 232 3.52 -37.69 66.29
C ALA A 232 4.23 -39.02 66.56
N LYS A 233 5.30 -39.33 65.79
CA LYS A 233 6.11 -40.52 66.02
C LYS A 233 6.81 -40.50 67.38
N ILE A 234 7.40 -39.37 67.77
CA ILE A 234 8.00 -39.18 69.11
C ILE A 234 6.93 -39.38 70.20
N HIS A 235 5.78 -38.73 70.05
CA HIS A 235 4.69 -38.83 71.03
C HIS A 235 4.15 -40.26 71.18
N SER A 236 4.05 -41.01 70.08
CA SER A 236 3.59 -42.42 70.10
C SER A 236 4.55 -43.38 70.81
N ILE A 237 5.84 -43.03 70.90
CA ILE A 237 6.84 -43.79 71.64
C ILE A 237 6.72 -43.49 73.14
N SER A 238 6.42 -42.23 73.49
CA SER A 238 6.29 -41.80 74.88
C SER A 238 4.94 -42.14 75.52
N HIS A 239 3.86 -42.23 74.73
CA HIS A 239 2.50 -42.50 75.22
C HIS A 239 1.77 -43.48 74.29
N ALA A 240 1.25 -44.57 74.86
CA ALA A 240 0.42 -45.50 74.10
C ALA A 240 -0.88 -44.82 73.65
N PRO A 241 -1.20 -44.82 72.35
CA PRO A 241 -2.39 -44.13 71.84
C PRO A 241 -3.69 -44.80 72.34
N PRO A 242 -4.71 -44.03 72.74
CA PRO A 242 -6.01 -44.57 73.13
C PRO A 242 -6.70 -45.35 71.99
N ALA A 243 -7.45 -46.40 72.33
CA ALA A 243 -8.12 -47.25 71.33
C ALA A 243 -9.14 -46.49 70.46
N GLU A 244 -9.85 -45.52 71.05
CA GLU A 244 -10.79 -44.65 70.34
C GLU A 244 -10.10 -43.76 69.30
N PHE A 245 -8.89 -43.26 69.62
CA PHE A 245 -8.09 -42.46 68.70
C PHE A 245 -7.60 -43.28 67.51
N LEU A 246 -7.19 -44.53 67.72
CA LEU A 246 -6.81 -45.44 66.63
C LEU A 246 -7.99 -45.79 65.72
N ALA A 247 -9.19 -45.98 66.28
CA ALA A 247 -10.40 -46.21 65.51
C ALA A 247 -10.76 -44.98 64.65
N ALA A 248 -10.71 -43.79 65.22
CA ALA A 248 -10.93 -42.53 64.50
C ALA A 248 -9.88 -42.30 63.39
N LEU A 249 -8.60 -42.62 63.66
CA LEU A 249 -7.53 -42.47 62.68
C LEU A 249 -7.66 -43.47 61.51
N LYS A 250 -8.17 -44.69 61.78
CA LYS A 250 -8.46 -45.69 60.76
C LYS A 250 -9.60 -45.24 59.84
N GLU A 251 -10.65 -44.65 60.41
CA GLU A 251 -11.76 -44.09 59.62
C GLU A 251 -11.32 -42.86 58.82
N PHE A 252 -10.53 -41.96 59.43
CA PHE A 252 -9.94 -40.82 58.74
C PHE A 252 -9.04 -41.23 57.57
N LYS A 253 -8.18 -42.25 57.76
CA LYS A 253 -7.34 -42.81 56.69
C LYS A 253 -8.17 -43.41 55.55
N ARG A 254 -9.31 -44.04 55.86
CA ARG A 254 -10.24 -44.56 54.86
C ARG A 254 -10.86 -43.43 54.03
N ALA A 255 -11.34 -42.38 54.68
CA ALA A 255 -11.90 -41.20 54.04
C ALA A 255 -10.85 -40.42 53.21
N GLN A 256 -9.62 -40.31 53.71
CA GLN A 256 -8.52 -39.67 52.98
C GLN A 256 -8.13 -40.47 51.73
N GLY A 257 -8.14 -41.81 51.80
CA GLY A 257 -7.84 -42.67 50.66
C GLY A 257 -8.83 -42.52 49.50
N SER A 258 -10.12 -42.29 49.77
CA SER A 258 -11.10 -41.95 48.72
C SER A 258 -10.82 -40.58 48.10
N GLY A 259 -10.45 -39.58 48.91
CA GLY A 259 -10.11 -38.24 48.42
C GLY A 259 -8.84 -38.22 47.56
N GLU A 260 -7.81 -38.97 47.97
CA GLU A 260 -6.55 -39.07 47.22
C GLU A 260 -6.75 -39.74 45.86
N ARG A 261 -7.59 -40.78 45.78
CA ARG A 261 -7.95 -41.42 44.51
C ARG A 261 -8.67 -40.46 43.58
N ALA A 262 -9.68 -39.75 44.09
CA ALA A 262 -10.42 -38.75 43.31
C ALA A 262 -9.50 -37.62 42.78
N LEU A 263 -8.51 -37.19 43.58
CA LEU A 263 -7.52 -36.20 43.15
C LEU A 263 -6.58 -36.75 42.07
N LYS A 264 -6.09 -37.98 42.21
CA LYS A 264 -5.26 -38.64 41.18
C LYS A 264 -6.03 -38.85 39.87
N ASP A 265 -7.30 -39.20 39.94
CA ASP A 265 -8.15 -39.34 38.76
C ASP A 265 -8.35 -37.99 38.06
N ARG A 266 -8.58 -36.92 38.84
CA ARG A 266 -8.70 -35.56 38.31
C ARG A 266 -7.39 -35.05 37.69
N GLU A 267 -6.25 -35.36 38.31
CA GLU A 267 -4.93 -35.06 37.75
C GLU A 267 -4.69 -35.82 36.44
N ALA A 268 -5.04 -37.11 36.39
CA ALA A 268 -4.90 -37.92 35.18
C ALA A 268 -5.78 -37.40 34.03
N LEU A 269 -7.01 -36.94 34.33
CA LEU A 269 -7.88 -36.30 33.35
C LEU A 269 -7.28 -34.98 32.85
N ALA A 270 -6.81 -34.12 33.75
CA ALA A 270 -6.19 -32.84 33.38
C ALA A 270 -4.93 -33.04 32.52
N ARG A 271 -4.09 -34.04 32.83
CA ARG A 271 -2.92 -34.40 32.01
C ARG A 271 -3.32 -34.88 30.62
N ARG A 272 -4.37 -35.70 30.51
CA ARG A 272 -4.89 -36.13 29.19
C ARG A 272 -5.46 -34.97 28.39
N GLU A 273 -6.13 -34.02 29.04
CA GLU A 273 -6.62 -32.81 28.37
C GLU A 273 -5.44 -31.96 27.86
N LEU A 274 -4.40 -31.77 28.67
CA LEU A 274 -3.17 -31.08 28.25
C LEU A 274 -2.50 -31.78 27.05
N ASP A 275 -2.39 -33.11 27.07
CA ASP A 275 -1.88 -33.88 25.93
C ASP A 275 -2.72 -33.67 24.65
N VAL A 276 -4.04 -33.53 24.80
CA VAL A 276 -4.94 -33.22 23.68
C VAL A 276 -4.70 -31.80 23.17
N TYR A 277 -4.49 -30.81 24.05
CA TYR A 277 -4.13 -29.45 23.66
C TYR A 277 -2.77 -29.38 22.95
N GLU A 278 -1.76 -30.10 23.44
CA GLU A 278 -0.43 -30.16 22.82
C GLU A 278 -0.47 -30.85 21.45
N ARG A 279 -1.18 -31.97 21.33
CA ARG A 279 -1.35 -32.69 20.05
C ARG A 279 -2.24 -31.95 19.06
N ALA A 280 -3.20 -31.16 19.55
CA ALA A 280 -4.10 -30.37 18.73
C ALA A 280 -3.37 -29.28 17.92
N GLY A 281 -2.29 -28.71 18.46
CA GLY A 281 -1.58 -27.59 17.84
C GLY A 281 -2.51 -26.49 17.29
N GLY A 282 -2.04 -25.74 16.29
CA GLY A 282 -2.85 -24.70 15.63
C GLY A 282 -4.08 -25.21 14.85
N LYS A 283 -4.32 -26.53 14.76
CA LYS A 283 -5.47 -27.11 14.05
C LYS A 283 -6.65 -27.34 14.99
N GLY A 284 -6.43 -27.93 16.16
CA GLY A 284 -7.49 -28.06 17.16
C GLY A 284 -7.89 -26.74 17.81
N LEU A 285 -6.96 -25.76 17.91
CA LEU A 285 -7.33 -24.40 18.34
C LEU A 285 -8.25 -23.69 17.33
N ARG A 286 -8.08 -23.98 16.03
CA ARG A 286 -8.96 -23.50 14.95
C ARG A 286 -10.34 -24.16 15.01
N ASP A 287 -10.39 -25.46 15.28
CA ASP A 287 -11.66 -26.18 15.42
C ASP A 287 -12.42 -25.75 16.68
N LEU A 288 -11.73 -25.48 17.80
CA LEU A 288 -12.32 -24.97 19.03
C LEU A 288 -12.85 -23.54 18.86
N ALA A 289 -12.10 -22.67 18.17
CA ALA A 289 -12.56 -21.33 17.80
C ALA A 289 -13.78 -21.39 16.85
N GLY A 290 -13.81 -22.34 15.93
CA GLY A 290 -14.96 -22.62 15.07
C GLY A 290 -16.20 -22.99 15.87
N ARG A 291 -16.07 -23.89 16.86
CA ARG A 291 -17.17 -24.29 17.75
C ARG A 291 -17.66 -23.13 18.62
N LYS A 292 -16.74 -22.34 19.18
CA LYS A 292 -17.08 -21.13 19.95
C LYS A 292 -17.93 -20.15 19.12
N ARG A 293 -17.55 -19.91 17.86
CA ARG A 293 -18.29 -19.03 16.94
C ARG A 293 -19.67 -19.55 16.56
N VAL A 294 -19.90 -20.86 16.61
CA VAL A 294 -21.22 -21.46 16.41
C VAL A 294 -22.07 -21.25 17.66
N LEU A 295 -21.52 -21.52 18.85
CA LEU A 295 -22.20 -21.30 20.12
C LEU A 295 -22.56 -19.83 20.37
N GLU A 296 -21.68 -18.89 20.06
CA GLU A 296 -21.99 -17.45 20.17
C GLU A 296 -23.19 -17.05 19.30
N ARG A 297 -23.25 -17.55 18.06
CA ARG A 297 -24.40 -17.30 17.17
C ARG A 297 -25.69 -17.94 17.67
N GLU A 298 -25.59 -19.08 18.34
CA GLU A 298 -26.74 -19.78 18.92
C GLU A 298 -27.25 -19.05 20.16
N ILE A 299 -26.35 -18.56 21.02
CA ILE A 299 -26.69 -17.70 22.17
C ILE A 299 -27.38 -16.42 21.68
N GLU A 300 -26.80 -15.70 20.72
CA GLU A 300 -27.42 -14.49 20.14
C GLU A 300 -28.78 -14.76 19.49
N ARG A 301 -29.00 -15.97 18.97
CA ARG A 301 -30.30 -16.37 18.43
C ARG A 301 -31.29 -16.63 19.56
N VAL A 302 -30.89 -17.36 20.59
CA VAL A 302 -31.72 -17.65 21.75
C VAL A 302 -32.08 -16.37 22.50
N ASP A 303 -31.14 -15.45 22.71
CA ASP A 303 -31.40 -14.15 23.35
C ASP A 303 -32.43 -13.33 22.55
N ARG A 304 -32.35 -13.36 21.21
CA ARG A 304 -33.37 -12.74 20.35
C ARG A 304 -34.72 -13.44 20.40
N GLU A 305 -34.75 -14.76 20.57
CA GLU A 305 -35.98 -15.52 20.75
C GLU A 305 -36.60 -15.23 22.13
N ILE A 306 -35.79 -15.11 23.19
CA ILE A 306 -36.22 -14.72 24.53
C ILE A 306 -36.78 -13.30 24.53
N GLY A 307 -36.08 -12.32 23.94
CA GLY A 307 -36.57 -10.95 23.86
C GLY A 307 -37.91 -10.83 23.12
N LYS A 308 -38.12 -11.62 22.05
CA LYS A 308 -39.41 -11.70 21.35
C LYS A 308 -40.52 -12.32 22.19
N LEU A 309 -40.19 -13.28 23.06
CA LEU A 309 -41.16 -13.90 23.96
C LEU A 309 -41.50 -12.98 25.14
N GLU A 310 -40.56 -12.17 25.61
CA GLU A 310 -40.80 -11.13 26.62
C GLU A 310 -41.68 -10.00 26.06
N GLU A 311 -41.40 -9.51 24.85
CA GLU A 311 -42.24 -8.50 24.18
C GLU A 311 -43.62 -9.05 23.75
N GLY A 312 -43.71 -10.34 23.40
CA GLY A 312 -44.96 -11.00 23.04
C GLY A 312 -45.81 -11.46 24.23
N GLY A 313 -45.22 -11.56 25.41
CA GLY A 313 -45.88 -11.95 26.67
C GLY A 313 -46.63 -10.81 27.34
N ASP A 314 -46.22 -9.56 27.10
CA ASP A 314 -46.84 -8.37 27.70
C ASP A 314 -48.10 -7.87 26.95
N GLY A 315 -48.53 -8.61 25.91
CA GLY A 315 -49.68 -8.28 25.07
C GLY A 315 -50.98 -9.04 25.37
N ARG A 316 -51.08 -9.76 26.49
CA ARG A 316 -52.33 -10.41 26.92
C ARG A 316 -52.50 -10.39 28.44
N ILE A 317 -52.95 -9.25 28.98
CA ILE A 317 -54.03 -9.14 29.99
C ILE A 317 -54.86 -7.91 29.65
#